data_AF-A0A0Q4QTZ5-F1
#
_entry.id   AF-A0A0Q4QTZ5-F1
#
_cell.length_a   1.000
_cell.length_b   1.000
_cell.length_c   1.000
_cell.angle_alpha   90.00
_cell.angle_beta   90.00
_cell.angle_gamma   90.00
#
_symmetry.space_group_name_H-M   'P 1'
#
loop_
_entity.id
_entity.type
_entity.pdbx_description
1 polymer ?
#
loop_
_entity_poly.entity_id
_entity_poly.type
_entity_poly.pdbx_seq_one_letter_code
_entity_poly.pdbx_strand_id
1 'polypeptide(L)'
;MALQYSLMFEERSLTQSMVTKVFKQLGFVTEQLVPLAGGFRVDEFNERIGFSMTVIDTLDMSFGWDSDYLEDEFMYQQHVSFKLYNSYDTEPEACELMLQMVFSLLDMAGSDALLTFSDSEIFYRKNNAFYVNNDFGFWEHDSVKALIGTMEYQPFRAVVHI
;
A
#
# COMPACT_ATOMS: atom_id res chain seq x y z
N MET A 1 -9.80 8.39 -14.91
CA MET A 1 -8.59 7.54 -15.07
C MET A 1 -8.42 6.86 -13.74
N ALA A 2 -8.33 5.53 -13.67
CA ALA A 2 -8.22 4.86 -12.37
C ALA A 2 -6.83 5.10 -11.78
N LEU A 3 -6.77 5.57 -10.53
CA LEU A 3 -5.53 5.73 -9.80
C LEU A 3 -5.12 4.38 -9.22
N GLN A 4 -3.84 4.03 -9.33
CA GLN A 4 -3.32 2.76 -8.83
C GLN A 4 -2.23 3.00 -7.79
N TYR A 5 -2.44 2.42 -6.62
CA TYR A 5 -1.44 2.30 -5.57
C TYR A 5 -0.97 0.85 -5.50
N SER A 6 0.32 0.68 -5.28
CA SER A 6 0.98 -0.62 -5.20
C SER A 6 1.69 -0.73 -3.86
N LEU A 7 1.25 -1.63 -3.00
CA LEU A 7 1.93 -1.98 -1.76
C LEU A 7 2.65 -3.31 -1.98
N MET A 8 3.97 -3.28 -1.92
CA MET A 8 4.86 -4.41 -2.19
C MET A 8 5.49 -4.86 -0.87
N PHE A 9 5.50 -6.16 -0.59
CA PHE A 9 6.11 -6.75 0.60
C PHE A 9 7.31 -7.61 0.22
N GLU A 10 8.42 -7.48 0.94
CA GLU A 10 9.62 -8.32 0.72
C GLU A 10 9.30 -9.81 0.90
N GLU A 11 8.42 -10.13 1.85
CA GLU A 11 8.00 -11.49 2.17
C GLU A 11 6.50 -11.72 1.91
N ARG A 12 6.15 -12.97 1.62
CA ARG A 12 4.75 -13.43 1.52
C ARG A 12 4.10 -13.50 2.91
N SER A 13 3.75 -12.33 3.43
CA SER A 13 3.28 -12.15 4.79
C SER A 13 1.75 -12.01 4.89
N LEU A 14 1.07 -11.52 3.85
CA LEU A 14 -0.38 -11.36 3.89
C LEU A 14 -1.11 -12.65 3.56
N THR A 15 -2.09 -12.97 4.40
CA THR A 15 -3.04 -14.05 4.20
C THR A 15 -4.44 -13.49 4.01
N GLN A 16 -5.33 -14.29 3.42
CA GLN A 16 -6.75 -13.97 3.31
C GLN A 16 -7.36 -13.61 4.68
N SER A 17 -7.01 -14.35 5.74
CA SER A 17 -7.54 -14.11 7.08
C SER A 17 -7.12 -12.74 7.64
N MET A 18 -5.89 -12.31 7.38
CA MET A 18 -5.41 -10.99 7.79
C MET A 18 -6.16 -9.88 7.06
N VAL A 19 -6.32 -10.01 5.74
CA VAL A 19 -7.11 -9.07 4.94
C VAL A 19 -8.54 -8.97 5.47
N THR A 20 -9.24 -10.09 5.63
CA THR A 20 -10.61 -10.11 6.15
C THR A 20 -10.70 -9.47 7.54
N LYS A 21 -9.69 -9.67 8.40
CA LYS A 21 -9.63 -9.05 9.72
C LYS A 21 -9.46 -7.54 9.64
N VAL A 22 -8.62 -7.03 8.73
CA VAL A 22 -8.45 -5.59 8.49
C VAL A 22 -9.74 -4.96 7.99
N PHE A 23 -10.40 -5.55 6.98
CA PHE A 23 -11.72 -5.08 6.53
C PHE A 23 -12.71 -5.00 7.69
N LYS A 24 -12.74 -6.03 8.54
CA LYS A 24 -13.64 -6.07 9.71
C LYS A 24 -13.33 -4.97 10.72
N GLN A 25 -12.05 -4.66 10.96
CA GLN A 25 -11.64 -3.55 11.83
C GLN A 25 -12.10 -2.19 11.30
N LEU A 26 -12.12 -2.03 9.97
CA LEU A 26 -12.62 -0.84 9.28
C LEU A 26 -14.16 -0.82 9.14
N GLY A 27 -14.87 -1.79 9.73
CA GLY A 27 -16.34 -1.85 9.71
C GLY A 27 -16.96 -2.60 8.53
N PHE A 28 -16.15 -3.29 7.73
CA PHE A 28 -16.59 -4.05 6.56
C PHE A 28 -16.47 -5.56 6.81
N VAL A 29 -17.56 -6.31 6.69
CA VAL A 29 -17.52 -7.77 6.81
C VAL A 29 -17.48 -8.35 5.40
N THR A 30 -16.31 -8.80 4.96
CA THR A 30 -16.18 -9.51 3.68
C THR A 30 -16.41 -11.00 3.87
N GLU A 31 -17.31 -11.58 3.07
CA GLU A 31 -17.52 -13.03 3.02
C GLU A 31 -17.09 -13.62 1.68
N GLN A 32 -16.76 -12.77 0.69
CA GLN A 32 -16.45 -13.19 -0.67
C GLN A 32 -15.11 -12.62 -1.15
N LEU A 33 -14.05 -13.40 -0.97
CA LEU A 33 -12.78 -13.20 -1.65
C LEU A 33 -12.83 -13.94 -2.99
N VAL A 34 -12.62 -13.23 -4.09
CA VAL A 34 -12.55 -13.84 -5.43
C VAL A 34 -11.16 -14.44 -5.61
N PRO A 35 -11.02 -15.78 -5.75
CA PRO A 35 -9.71 -16.40 -5.94
C PRO A 35 -9.14 -16.03 -7.31
N LEU A 36 -7.82 -15.82 -7.37
CA LEU A 36 -7.05 -15.58 -8.60
C LEU A 36 -5.88 -16.56 -8.67
N ALA A 37 -5.29 -16.72 -9.86
CA ALA A 37 -4.03 -17.44 -9.99
C ALA A 37 -2.95 -16.70 -9.18
N GLY A 38 -2.40 -17.37 -8.15
CA GLY A 38 -1.39 -16.78 -7.27
C GLY A 38 -1.92 -15.73 -6.30
N GLY A 39 -3.23 -15.63 -6.04
CA GLY A 39 -3.75 -14.55 -5.20
C GLY A 39 -5.25 -14.52 -4.99
N PHE A 40 -5.76 -13.35 -4.60
CA PHE A 40 -7.19 -13.11 -4.40
C PHE A 40 -7.54 -11.63 -4.56
N ARG A 41 -8.82 -11.35 -4.82
CA ARG A 41 -9.36 -9.98 -4.98
C ARG A 41 -10.54 -9.75 -4.04
N VAL A 42 -10.64 -8.51 -3.56
CA VAL A 42 -11.81 -7.95 -2.90
C VAL A 42 -12.41 -6.89 -3.83
N ASP A 43 -13.58 -7.20 -4.39
CA ASP A 43 -14.36 -6.27 -5.22
C ASP A 43 -15.76 -5.98 -4.66
N GLU A 44 -16.18 -6.70 -3.62
CA GLU A 44 -17.51 -6.63 -3.00
C GLU A 44 -17.89 -5.21 -2.53
N PHE A 45 -16.92 -4.43 -2.06
CA PHE A 45 -17.16 -3.11 -1.48
C PHE A 45 -16.84 -1.94 -2.39
N ASN A 46 -16.48 -2.19 -3.65
CA ASN A 46 -15.98 -1.17 -4.56
C ASN A 46 -16.85 0.09 -4.62
N GLU A 47 -18.18 -0.07 -4.71
CA GLU A 47 -19.13 1.05 -4.73
C GLU A 47 -19.28 1.78 -3.39
N ARG A 48 -18.90 1.15 -2.28
CA ARG A 48 -18.99 1.69 -0.92
C ARG A 48 -17.70 2.32 -0.43
N ILE A 49 -16.54 1.74 -0.78
CA ILE A 49 -15.22 2.19 -0.31
C ILE A 49 -14.44 3.00 -1.34
N GLY A 50 -14.92 3.05 -2.59
CA GLY A 50 -14.31 3.84 -3.67
C GLY A 50 -13.06 3.20 -4.31
N PHE A 51 -12.70 1.98 -3.91
CA PHE A 51 -11.58 1.24 -4.49
C PHE A 51 -11.79 -0.28 -4.48
N SER A 52 -11.03 -0.95 -5.33
CA SER A 52 -10.86 -2.41 -5.32
C SER A 52 -9.47 -2.79 -4.84
N MET A 53 -9.33 -3.96 -4.23
CA MET A 53 -8.05 -4.46 -3.73
C MET A 53 -7.75 -5.84 -4.30
N THR A 54 -6.53 -6.04 -4.81
CA THR A 54 -6.05 -7.33 -5.31
C THR A 54 -4.73 -7.67 -4.66
N VAL A 55 -4.58 -8.91 -4.17
CA VAL A 55 -3.34 -9.44 -3.58
C VAL A 55 -2.81 -10.54 -4.50
N ILE A 56 -1.54 -10.47 -4.89
CA ILE A 56 -0.87 -11.42 -5.78
C ILE A 56 0.50 -11.78 -5.20
N ASP A 57 0.81 -13.08 -5.16
CA ASP A 57 2.13 -13.61 -4.85
C ASP A 57 3.04 -13.49 -6.09
N THR A 58 4.26 -12.97 -5.94
CA THR A 58 5.17 -12.61 -7.04
C THR A 58 6.42 -13.49 -7.09
N LEU A 59 6.40 -14.63 -6.39
CA LEU A 59 7.54 -15.56 -6.24
C LEU A 59 8.17 -16.02 -7.58
N ASP A 60 7.39 -16.09 -8.65
CA ASP A 60 7.86 -16.51 -9.98
C ASP A 60 8.39 -15.33 -10.82
N MET A 61 8.37 -14.11 -10.31
CA MET A 61 8.83 -12.90 -10.99
C MET A 61 10.22 -12.53 -10.47
N SER A 62 11.19 -12.49 -11.37
CA SER A 62 12.60 -12.18 -11.09
C SER A 62 12.92 -10.68 -11.16
N PHE A 63 11.93 -9.81 -10.94
CA PHE A 63 12.08 -8.36 -11.07
C PHE A 63 11.80 -7.68 -9.73
N GLY A 64 12.72 -6.83 -9.27
CA GLY A 64 12.52 -5.93 -8.16
C GLY A 64 11.97 -4.58 -8.61
N TRP A 65 11.64 -3.73 -7.65
CA TRP A 65 11.35 -2.33 -7.88
C TRP A 65 12.65 -1.53 -7.81
N ASP A 66 12.98 -0.82 -8.88
CA ASP A 66 14.13 0.10 -8.93
C ASP A 66 13.76 1.40 -8.21
N SER A 67 14.43 1.68 -7.11
CA SER A 67 14.07 2.77 -6.20
C SER A 67 15.15 3.85 -6.20
N ASP A 68 14.74 5.11 -6.34
CA ASP A 68 15.64 6.26 -6.23
C ASP A 68 16.17 6.48 -4.79
N TYR A 69 15.65 5.74 -3.81
CA TYR A 69 15.91 5.94 -2.38
C TYR A 69 16.51 4.72 -1.69
N LEU A 70 16.61 3.58 -2.38
CA LEU A 70 17.27 2.37 -1.91
C LEU A 70 18.55 2.15 -2.71
N GLU A 71 19.57 1.58 -2.07
CA GLU A 71 20.83 1.27 -2.75
C GLU A 71 20.69 0.09 -3.73
N ASP A 72 19.77 -0.81 -3.44
CA ASP A 72 19.49 -2.03 -4.19
C ASP A 72 18.02 -2.05 -4.63
N GLU A 73 17.71 -2.83 -5.68
CA GLU A 73 16.33 -3.11 -6.08
C GLU A 73 15.52 -3.69 -4.91
N PHE A 74 14.31 -3.17 -4.71
CA PHE A 74 13.38 -3.69 -3.72
C PHE A 74 12.73 -4.97 -4.25
N MET A 75 13.24 -6.11 -3.82
CA MET A 75 12.72 -7.43 -4.18
C MET A 75 11.47 -7.74 -3.35
N TYR A 76 10.33 -7.94 -4.01
CA TYR A 76 9.06 -8.23 -3.34
C TYR A 76 8.49 -9.59 -3.75
N GLN A 77 7.94 -10.31 -2.77
CA GLN A 77 7.32 -11.63 -2.95
C GLN A 77 5.78 -11.57 -2.92
N GLN A 78 5.23 -10.41 -2.56
CA GLN A 78 3.79 -10.19 -2.59
C GLN A 78 3.46 -8.74 -2.93
N HIS A 79 2.44 -8.57 -3.75
CA HIS A 79 1.96 -7.27 -4.23
C HIS A 79 0.48 -7.11 -3.92
N VAL A 80 0.12 -5.94 -3.40
CA VAL A 80 -1.26 -5.50 -3.19
C VAL A 80 -1.52 -4.29 -4.07
N SER A 81 -2.44 -4.44 -5.02
CA SER A 81 -2.91 -3.37 -5.89
C SER A 81 -4.20 -2.78 -5.33
N PHE A 82 -4.21 -1.47 -5.09
CA PHE A 82 -5.41 -0.70 -4.83
C PHE A 82 -5.74 0.12 -6.05
N LYS A 83 -6.92 -0.12 -6.62
CA LYS A 83 -7.41 0.64 -7.77
C LYS A 83 -8.58 1.51 -7.35
N LEU A 84 -8.33 2.81 -7.25
CA LEU A 84 -9.32 3.84 -6.94
C LEU A 84 -10.02 4.28 -8.23
N TYR A 85 -11.33 4.49 -8.16
CA TYR A 85 -12.09 4.98 -9.32
C TYR A 85 -11.85 6.46 -9.60
N ASN A 86 -11.65 7.24 -8.54
CA ASN A 86 -11.50 8.68 -8.57
C ASN A 86 -10.19 9.11 -7.89
N SER A 87 -9.78 10.36 -8.14
CA SER A 87 -8.56 10.91 -7.57
C SER A 87 -8.74 11.34 -6.13
N TYR A 88 -7.60 11.58 -5.46
CA TYR A 88 -7.56 12.24 -4.17
C TYR A 88 -8.47 13.49 -4.12
N ASP A 89 -8.36 14.37 -5.12
CA ASP A 89 -9.12 15.64 -5.16
C ASP A 89 -10.63 15.43 -5.27
N THR A 90 -11.05 14.24 -5.70
CA THR A 90 -12.45 13.92 -6.01
C THR A 90 -13.08 13.02 -4.95
N GLU A 91 -12.30 12.12 -4.35
CA GLU A 91 -12.74 11.18 -3.29
C GLU A 91 -11.66 11.05 -2.20
N PRO A 92 -11.45 12.10 -1.38
CA PRO A 92 -10.45 12.08 -0.32
C PRO A 92 -10.71 10.99 0.73
N GLU A 93 -11.97 10.67 1.02
CA GLU A 93 -12.35 9.64 1.99
C GLU A 93 -11.95 8.22 1.53
N ALA A 94 -12.02 7.93 0.23
CA ALA A 94 -11.59 6.65 -0.33
C ALA A 94 -10.07 6.48 -0.22
N CYS A 95 -9.32 7.57 -0.45
CA CYS A 95 -7.88 7.61 -0.26
C CYS A 95 -7.48 7.41 1.22
N GLU A 96 -8.16 8.12 2.13
CA GLU A 96 -7.92 8.00 3.57
C GLU A 96 -8.17 6.56 4.05
N LEU A 97 -9.30 5.97 3.66
CA LEU A 97 -9.65 4.60 4.01
C LEU A 97 -8.66 3.58 3.44
N MET A 98 -8.19 3.78 2.20
CA MET A 98 -7.15 2.94 1.60
C MET A 98 -5.84 3.01 2.40
N LEU A 99 -5.41 4.20 2.81
CA LEU A 99 -4.20 4.34 3.63
C LEU A 99 -4.36 3.73 5.02
N GLN A 100 -5.52 3.89 5.67
CA GLN A 100 -5.81 3.20 6.94
C GLN A 100 -5.73 1.67 6.77
N MET A 101 -6.19 1.15 5.64
CA MET A 101 -6.05 -0.27 5.29
C MET A 101 -4.59 -0.66 5.08
N VAL A 102 -3.82 0.13 4.34
CA VAL A 102 -2.38 -0.08 4.14
C VAL A 102 -1.65 -0.19 5.48
N PHE A 103 -1.82 0.77 6.38
CA PHE A 103 -1.17 0.73 7.69
C PHE A 103 -1.61 -0.46 8.54
N SER A 104 -2.90 -0.80 8.52
CA SER A 104 -3.41 -1.97 9.24
C SER A 104 -2.84 -3.30 8.70
N LEU A 105 -2.66 -3.41 7.37
CA LEU A 105 -2.04 -4.57 6.74
C LEU A 105 -0.56 -4.66 7.11
N LEU A 106 0.16 -3.54 7.10
CA LEU A 106 1.55 -3.47 7.53
C LEU A 106 1.72 -3.94 8.97
N ASP A 107 0.93 -3.43 9.90
CA ASP A 107 1.01 -3.80 11.31
C ASP A 107 0.77 -5.29 11.54
N MET A 108 -0.15 -5.90 10.78
CA MET A 108 -0.37 -7.34 10.87
C MET A 108 0.73 -8.17 10.20
N ALA A 109 1.23 -7.71 9.06
CA ALA A 109 2.25 -8.42 8.29
C ALA A 109 3.60 -8.47 9.00
N GLY A 110 3.98 -7.37 9.67
CA GLY A 110 5.29 -7.24 10.31
C GLY A 110 6.47 -7.31 9.34
N SER A 111 6.22 -7.21 8.03
CA SER A 111 7.21 -7.26 6.96
C SER A 111 7.61 -5.86 6.50
N ASP A 112 8.82 -5.78 5.95
CA ASP A 112 9.28 -4.64 5.19
C ASP A 112 8.45 -4.52 3.90
N ALA A 113 8.19 -3.27 3.52
CA ALA A 113 7.22 -2.97 2.48
C ALA A 113 7.42 -1.59 1.85
N LEU A 114 7.08 -1.46 0.56
CA LEU A 114 7.14 -0.24 -0.22
C LEU A 114 5.74 0.09 -0.74
N LEU A 115 5.27 1.32 -0.52
CA LEU A 115 4.05 1.85 -1.14
C LEU A 115 4.41 2.81 -2.26
N THR A 116 3.84 2.60 -3.44
CA THR A 116 3.96 3.51 -4.58
C THR A 116 2.59 3.94 -5.11
N PHE A 117 2.57 5.10 -5.77
CA PHE A 117 1.43 5.66 -6.49
C PHE A 117 1.87 6.12 -7.86
N SER A 118 1.34 5.50 -8.92
CA SER A 118 1.71 5.84 -10.31
C SER A 118 3.22 6.02 -10.51
N ASP A 119 3.98 5.03 -10.03
CA ASP A 119 5.44 4.95 -10.06
C ASP A 119 6.20 5.93 -9.16
N SER A 120 5.51 6.78 -8.41
CA SER A 120 6.10 7.60 -7.36
C SER A 120 6.06 6.87 -6.03
N GLU A 121 7.21 6.74 -5.36
CA GLU A 121 7.28 6.14 -4.04
C GLU A 121 6.65 7.07 -3.00
N ILE A 122 5.76 6.53 -2.16
CA ILE A 122 5.09 7.28 -1.09
C ILE A 122 5.82 7.10 0.24
N PHE A 123 6.09 5.84 0.60
CA PHE A 123 6.85 5.49 1.78
C PHE A 123 7.48 4.12 1.62
N TYR A 124 8.52 3.88 2.40
CA TYR A 124 9.12 2.58 2.62
C TYR A 124 9.15 2.26 4.12
N ARG A 125 8.81 1.03 4.49
CA ARG A 125 8.93 0.51 5.85
C ARG A 125 10.08 -0.48 5.88
N LYS A 126 11.05 -0.23 6.76
CA LYS A 126 12.20 -1.11 7.01
C LYS A 126 12.44 -1.29 8.48
N ASN A 127 12.57 -2.53 8.95
CA ASN A 127 12.83 -2.82 10.37
C ASN A 127 11.84 -2.10 11.30
N ASN A 128 10.56 -2.11 10.93
CA ASN A 128 9.46 -1.42 11.64
C ASN A 128 9.56 0.12 11.68
N ALA A 129 10.54 0.74 11.02
CA ALA A 129 10.63 2.19 10.86
C ALA A 129 10.02 2.63 9.53
N PHE A 130 9.33 3.76 9.54
CA PHE A 130 8.77 4.38 8.34
C PHE A 130 9.71 5.45 7.79
N TYR A 131 9.96 5.37 6.49
CA TYR A 131 10.68 6.34 5.69
C TYR A 131 9.68 6.91 4.69
N VAL A 132 9.54 8.23 4.62
CA VAL A 132 8.46 8.90 3.90
C VAL A 132 9.02 9.79 2.80
N ASN A 133 8.47 9.64 1.58
CA ASN A 133 8.72 10.56 0.48
C ASN A 133 7.68 11.67 0.50
N ASN A 134 8.12 12.93 0.42
CA ASN A 134 7.22 14.07 0.25
C ASN A 134 7.65 15.00 -0.89
N ASP A 135 8.48 14.54 -1.82
CA ASP A 135 9.03 15.38 -2.90
C ASP A 135 7.96 15.93 -3.85
N PHE A 136 6.84 15.22 -3.99
CA PHE A 136 5.67 15.63 -4.77
C PHE A 136 4.49 16.09 -3.90
N GLY A 137 4.71 16.35 -2.61
CA GLY A 137 3.72 16.93 -1.69
C GLY A 137 2.56 16.01 -1.30
N PHE A 138 2.69 14.69 -1.48
CA PHE A 138 1.61 13.72 -1.18
C PHE A 138 1.02 13.89 0.22
N TRP A 139 1.89 14.07 1.22
CA TRP A 139 1.51 14.14 2.63
C TRP A 139 1.09 15.53 3.10
N GLU A 140 1.18 16.53 2.22
CA GLU A 140 0.76 17.89 2.54
C GLU A 140 -0.75 18.07 2.41
N HIS A 141 -1.43 17.14 1.74
CA HIS A 141 -2.86 17.24 1.50
C HIS A 141 -3.68 16.92 2.77
N ASP A 142 -4.63 17.81 3.10
CA ASP A 142 -5.38 17.84 4.35
C ASP A 142 -6.00 16.49 4.80
N SER A 143 -6.60 15.72 3.88
CA SER A 143 -7.23 14.42 4.21
C SER A 143 -6.25 13.29 4.55
N VAL A 144 -4.95 13.43 4.28
CA VAL A 144 -3.95 12.39 4.62
C VAL A 144 -2.82 12.90 5.52
N LYS A 145 -2.67 14.21 5.62
CA LYS A 145 -1.73 14.87 6.52
C LYS A 145 -1.96 14.48 7.98
N ALA A 146 -3.21 14.29 8.37
CA ALA A 146 -3.54 13.82 9.72
C ALA A 146 -3.04 12.40 9.99
N LEU A 147 -3.06 11.51 8.97
CA LEU A 147 -2.58 10.13 9.12
C LEU A 147 -1.08 10.11 9.43
N ILE A 148 -0.27 10.80 8.62
CA ILE A 148 1.18 10.83 8.84
C ILE A 148 1.58 11.56 10.12
N GLY A 149 0.82 12.59 10.52
CA GLY A 149 1.11 13.39 11.71
C GLY A 149 1.04 12.61 13.03
N THR A 150 0.46 11.42 13.02
CA THR A 150 0.38 10.52 14.19
C THR A 150 1.49 9.47 14.23
N MET A 151 2.31 9.37 13.19
CA MET A 151 3.33 8.35 13.02
C MET A 151 4.73 8.90 13.29
N GLU A 152 5.61 8.04 13.84
CA GLU A 152 7.05 8.31 13.83
C GLU A 152 7.64 7.92 12.46
N TYR A 153 8.23 8.87 11.76
CA TYR A 153 8.83 8.64 10.44
C TYR A 153 10.12 9.44 10.25
N GLN A 154 10.93 8.99 9.30
CA GLN A 154 12.10 9.70 8.79
C GLN A 154 11.82 10.15 7.35
N PRO A 155 12.20 11.37 6.94
CA PRO A 155 12.11 11.75 5.54
C PRO A 155 13.08 10.91 4.71
N PHE A 156 12.69 10.58 3.48
CA PHE A 156 13.59 10.04 2.48
C PHE A 156 14.81 10.95 2.33
N ARG A 157 15.99 10.34 2.23
CA ARG A 157 17.21 11.03 1.83
C ARG A 157 17.70 10.32 0.59
N ALA A 158 17.77 11.05 -0.52
CA ALA A 158 18.32 10.51 -1.76
C ALA A 158 19.69 9.88 -1.49
N VAL A 159 19.89 8.66 -2.01
CA VAL A 159 21.21 8.04 -1.98
C VAL A 159 22.08 8.82 -2.96
N VAL A 160 23.13 9.47 -2.45
CA VAL A 160 24.09 10.15 -3.32
C VAL A 160 24.99 9.05 -3.91
N HIS A 161 24.74 8.66 -5.16
CA HIS A 161 25.70 7.87 -5.92
C HIS A 161 26.93 8.74 -6.20
N ILE A 162 28.06 8.45 -5.53
CA ILE A 162 29.35 9.13 -5.70
C ILE A 162 30.14 8.46 -6.83
#